data_AF-A0A7J5W2C4-F1
#
_entry.id   AF-A0A7J5W2C4-F1
#
_cell.length_a   1.000
_cell.length_b   1.000
_cell.length_c   1.000
_cell.angle_alpha   90.00
_cell.angle_beta   90.00
_cell.angle_gamma   90.00
#
_symmetry.space_group_name_H-M   'P 1'
#
loop_
_entity.id
_entity.type
_entity.pdbx_description
1 polymer ?
#
loop_
_entity_poly.entity_id
_entity_poly.type
_entity_poly.pdbx_seq_one_letter_code
_entity_poly.pdbx_strand_id
1 'polypeptide(L)'
;MKTNHVKKVRFIMVLSALFLLVLAGCEYEVVEPDRAPVTEEVLFSEKIIPIFNTSCNFSGCHSAGAVPPDLTPGGAYASLMDLNQIDTVNPANSILYKSMTTGSMKNYSNAAQAKLILAWITQGAKNN
;
A
#
# COMPACT_ATOMS: atom_id res chain seq x y z
N MET A 1 -51.51 -20.92 32.80
CA MET A 1 -50.73 -20.89 31.53
C MET A 1 -50.27 -19.49 31.08
N LYS A 2 -51.00 -18.40 31.36
CA LYS A 2 -50.64 -17.02 30.91
C LYS A 2 -49.35 -16.43 31.49
N THR A 3 -49.01 -16.71 32.75
CA THR A 3 -47.86 -16.09 33.46
C THR A 3 -46.49 -16.50 32.92
N ASN A 4 -46.32 -17.75 32.49
CA ASN A 4 -45.07 -18.23 31.91
C ASN A 4 -44.85 -17.70 30.48
N HIS A 5 -45.94 -17.41 29.76
CA HIS A 5 -45.88 -16.79 28.44
C HIS A 5 -45.39 -15.34 28.51
N VAL A 6 -45.85 -14.56 29.51
CA VAL A 6 -45.41 -13.17 29.70
C VAL A 6 -43.94 -13.09 30.14
N LYS A 7 -43.49 -14.03 30.97
CA LYS A 7 -42.07 -14.14 31.38
C LYS A 7 -41.15 -14.49 30.19
N LYS A 8 -41.56 -15.42 29.32
CA LYS A 8 -40.83 -15.77 28.10
C LYS A 8 -40.75 -14.61 27.11
N VAL A 9 -41.84 -13.87 26.91
CA VAL A 9 -41.87 -12.69 26.03
C VAL A 9 -40.97 -11.56 26.56
N ARG A 10 -40.94 -11.34 27.89
CA ARG A 10 -40.01 -10.39 28.52
C ARG A 10 -38.55 -10.81 28.36
N PHE A 11 -38.26 -12.10 28.53
CA PHE A 11 -36.90 -12.63 28.37
C PHE A 11 -36.40 -12.51 26.93
N ILE A 12 -37.25 -12.80 25.95
CA ILE A 12 -36.94 -12.63 24.52
C ILE A 12 -36.68 -11.16 24.19
N MET A 13 -37.49 -10.22 24.71
CA MET A 13 -37.27 -8.78 24.50
C MET A 13 -35.92 -8.29 25.06
N VAL A 14 -35.52 -8.77 26.25
CA VAL A 14 -34.24 -8.40 26.86
C VAL A 14 -33.07 -8.98 26.06
N LEU A 15 -33.17 -10.23 25.61
CA LEU A 15 -32.15 -10.86 24.76
C LEU A 15 -32.00 -10.18 23.39
N SER A 16 -33.12 -9.80 22.76
CA SER A 16 -33.07 -9.05 21.49
C SER A 16 -32.46 -7.66 21.65
N ALA A 17 -32.76 -6.98 22.77
CA ALA A 17 -32.18 -5.66 23.06
C ALA A 17 -30.66 -5.78 23.30
N LEU A 18 -30.21 -6.82 24.00
CA LEU A 18 -28.79 -7.07 24.26
C LEU A 18 -28.02 -7.44 22.98
N PHE A 19 -28.63 -8.17 22.05
CA PHE A 19 -28.04 -8.49 20.75
C PHE A 19 -27.87 -7.27 19.84
N LEU A 20 -28.82 -6.32 19.88
CA LEU A 20 -28.73 -5.06 19.13
C LEU A 20 -27.59 -4.14 19.64
N LEU A 21 -27.25 -4.20 20.93
CA LEU A 21 -26.13 -3.45 21.51
C LEU A 21 -24.75 -3.94 21.02
N VAL A 22 -24.62 -5.22 20.65
CA VAL A 22 -23.35 -5.81 20.18
C VAL A 22 -23.01 -5.39 18.74
N LEU A 23 -24.01 -5.08 17.91
CA LEU A 23 -23.81 -4.69 16.51
C LEU A 23 -23.33 -3.24 16.34
N ALA A 24 -23.31 -2.43 17.40
CA ALA A 24 -22.90 -1.03 17.36
C ALA A 24 -21.39 -0.80 17.59
N GLY A 25 -20.59 -1.86 17.77
CA GLY A 25 -19.19 -1.76 18.20
C GLY A 25 -18.12 -1.73 17.10
N CYS A 26 -18.48 -1.84 15.83
CA CYS A 26 -17.50 -1.76 14.74
C CYS A 26 -17.26 -0.29 14.34
N GLU A 27 -16.39 0.39 15.07
CA GLU A 27 -15.79 1.65 14.62
C GLU A 27 -14.56 1.32 13.76
N TYR A 28 -14.54 1.81 12.53
CA TYR A 28 -13.35 1.77 11.69
C TYR A 28 -12.55 3.04 11.98
N GLU A 29 -11.34 2.90 12.50
CA GLU A 29 -10.45 4.05 12.58
C GLU A 29 -10.07 4.48 11.15
N VAL A 30 -10.47 5.69 10.77
CA VAL A 30 -9.94 6.32 9.56
C VAL A 30 -8.55 6.83 9.93
N VAL A 31 -7.52 6.02 9.67
CA VAL A 31 -6.13 6.46 9.78
C VAL A 31 -5.91 7.55 8.74
N GLU A 32 -5.70 8.80 9.18
CA GLU A 32 -5.32 9.87 8.27
C GLU A 32 -4.02 9.49 7.55
N PRO A 33 -3.93 9.69 6.22
CA PRO A 33 -2.72 9.39 5.49
C PRO A 33 -1.57 10.24 6.04
N ASP A 34 -0.50 9.59 6.47
CA ASP A 34 0.70 10.27 6.97
C ASP A 34 1.27 11.23 5.92
N ARG A 35 1.12 12.53 6.18
CA ARG A 35 1.58 13.63 5.31
C ARG A 35 2.98 14.13 5.68
N ALA A 36 3.60 13.60 6.73
CA ALA A 36 4.93 14.06 7.13
C ALA A 36 5.94 13.75 6.01
N PRO A 37 6.84 14.69 5.66
CA PRO A 37 7.89 14.41 4.70
C PRO A 37 8.82 13.30 5.21
N VAL A 38 9.28 12.42 4.32
CA VAL A 38 10.30 11.42 4.66
C VAL A 38 11.66 12.13 4.69
N THR A 39 12.19 12.35 5.89
CA THR A 39 13.47 13.05 6.11
C THR A 39 14.65 12.11 6.28
N GLU A 40 14.40 10.87 6.68
CA GLU A 40 15.41 9.83 6.77
C GLU A 40 15.88 9.41 5.38
N GLU A 41 17.15 8.99 5.27
CA GLU A 41 17.69 8.48 4.02
C GLU A 41 16.97 7.19 3.64
N VAL A 42 16.48 7.14 2.40
CA VAL A 42 15.80 5.98 1.85
C VAL A 42 16.82 5.11 1.14
N LEU A 43 17.21 4.02 1.80
CA LEU A 43 18.14 3.03 1.24
C LEU A 43 17.42 2.19 0.17
N PHE A 44 17.98 2.13 -1.03
CA PHE A 44 17.37 1.43 -2.17
C PHE A 44 17.16 -0.06 -1.86
N SER A 45 18.19 -0.72 -1.36
CA SER A 45 18.17 -2.14 -1.05
C SER A 45 17.17 -2.49 0.07
N GLU A 46 17.02 -1.63 1.08
CA GLU A 46 16.21 -1.91 2.27
C GLU A 46 14.76 -1.41 2.17
N LYS A 47 14.51 -0.34 1.41
CA LYS A 47 13.19 0.31 1.38
C LYS A 47 12.51 0.22 0.02
N ILE A 48 13.26 0.19 -1.07
CA ILE A 48 12.71 0.23 -2.43
C ILE A 48 12.54 -1.18 -3.00
N ILE A 49 13.56 -2.03 -2.88
CA ILE A 49 13.48 -3.43 -3.32
C ILE A 49 12.33 -4.22 -2.67
N PRO A 50 12.04 -4.09 -1.35
CA PRO A 50 10.90 -4.77 -0.77
C PRO A 50 9.55 -4.35 -1.35
N ILE A 51 9.41 -3.09 -1.79
CA ILE A 51 8.19 -2.62 -2.48
C ILE A 51 8.01 -3.40 -3.78
N PHE A 52 9.06 -3.52 -4.58
CA PHE A 52 9.01 -4.27 -5.83
C PHE A 52 8.73 -5.76 -5.59
N ASN A 53 9.37 -6.38 -4.61
CA ASN A 53 9.15 -7.80 -4.27
C ASN A 53 7.73 -8.08 -3.77
N THR A 54 7.07 -7.09 -3.17
CA THR A 54 5.71 -7.27 -2.64
C THR A 54 4.68 -7.37 -3.77
N SER A 55 4.85 -6.62 -4.87
CA SER A 55 3.74 -6.44 -5.83
C SER A 55 4.14 -6.21 -7.29
N CYS A 56 5.42 -6.29 -7.67
CA CYS A 56 5.86 -6.00 -9.04
C CYS A 56 6.81 -7.06 -9.61
N ASN A 57 7.84 -7.43 -8.83
CA ASN A 57 8.86 -8.39 -9.19
C ASN A 57 8.36 -9.83 -8.97
N PHE A 58 7.53 -10.32 -9.89
CA PHE A 58 7.14 -11.72 -9.94
C PHE A 58 7.07 -12.22 -11.38
N SER A 59 7.02 -13.55 -11.53
CA SER A 59 7.07 -14.21 -12.84
C SER A 59 5.99 -13.67 -13.78
N GLY A 60 6.39 -13.27 -14.99
CA GLY A 60 5.47 -12.75 -16.01
C GLY A 60 5.12 -11.25 -15.90
N CYS A 61 5.50 -10.57 -14.82
CA CYS A 61 5.37 -9.11 -14.70
C CYS A 61 6.75 -8.45 -14.80
N HIS A 62 7.34 -8.00 -13.69
CA HIS A 62 8.63 -7.27 -13.70
C HIS A 62 9.78 -8.06 -13.07
N SER A 63 9.82 -9.36 -13.30
CA SER A 63 10.96 -10.21 -12.94
C SER A 63 12.02 -10.24 -14.04
N ALA A 64 13.20 -10.79 -13.73
CA ALA A 64 14.28 -10.93 -14.69
C ALA A 64 13.82 -11.66 -15.97
N GLY A 65 13.99 -11.01 -17.12
CA GLY A 65 13.59 -11.54 -18.43
C GLY A 65 12.08 -11.48 -18.74
N ALA A 66 11.26 -10.88 -17.87
CA ALA A 66 9.83 -10.66 -18.11
C ALA A 66 9.60 -9.29 -18.78
N VAL A 67 8.49 -8.60 -18.43
CA VAL A 67 8.17 -7.28 -18.95
C VAL A 67 9.12 -6.23 -18.34
N PRO A 68 9.87 -5.46 -19.14
CA PRO A 68 10.73 -4.40 -18.61
C PRO A 68 9.91 -3.30 -17.90
N PRO A 69 10.47 -2.64 -16.87
CA PRO A 69 11.79 -2.87 -16.28
C PRO A 69 11.88 -4.21 -15.53
N ASP A 70 13.07 -4.83 -15.51
CA ASP A 70 13.44 -5.82 -14.50
C ASP A 70 13.49 -5.11 -13.14
N LEU A 71 12.67 -5.54 -12.17
CA LEU A 71 12.59 -5.00 -10.81
C LEU A 71 13.11 -5.99 -9.76
N THR A 72 13.90 -6.98 -10.17
CA THR A 72 14.62 -7.88 -9.25
C THR A 72 15.66 -7.13 -8.42
N PRO A 73 16.06 -7.65 -7.24
CA PRO A 73 17.09 -7.03 -6.42
C PRO A 73 18.40 -6.73 -7.17
N GLY A 74 18.78 -7.59 -8.14
CA GLY A 74 19.99 -7.40 -8.95
C GLY A 74 19.80 -6.53 -10.19
N GLY A 75 18.60 -6.50 -10.78
CA GLY A 75 18.35 -5.79 -12.04
C GLY A 75 17.70 -4.41 -11.89
N ALA A 76 16.97 -4.17 -10.79
CA ALA A 76 16.10 -3.01 -10.62
C ALA A 76 16.80 -1.68 -10.86
N TYR A 77 17.95 -1.46 -10.21
CA TYR A 77 18.63 -0.16 -10.31
C TYR A 77 19.04 0.16 -11.74
N ALA A 78 19.79 -0.75 -12.38
CA ALA A 78 20.29 -0.56 -13.74
C ALA A 78 19.11 -0.39 -14.72
N SER A 79 18.13 -1.28 -14.65
CA SER A 79 16.94 -1.27 -15.51
C SER A 79 16.12 0.02 -15.39
N LEU A 80 15.93 0.54 -14.18
CA LEU A 80 15.22 1.80 -13.96
C LEU A 80 15.97 3.01 -14.56
N MET A 81 17.29 3.03 -14.46
CA MET A 81 18.11 4.12 -15.02
C MET A 81 18.21 4.02 -16.53
N ASP A 82 18.54 2.84 -17.07
CA ASP A 82 18.72 2.59 -18.51
C ASP A 82 17.45 2.86 -19.31
N LEU A 83 16.28 2.58 -18.71
CA LEU A 83 14.97 2.82 -19.32
C LEU A 83 14.39 4.20 -18.99
N ASN A 84 15.20 5.11 -18.44
CA ASN A 84 14.81 6.49 -18.09
C ASN A 84 13.52 6.56 -17.24
N GLN A 85 13.37 5.63 -16.28
CA GLN A 85 12.17 5.58 -15.43
C GLN A 85 12.19 6.62 -14.32
N ILE A 86 13.35 7.22 -14.05
CA ILE A 86 13.64 8.10 -12.93
C ILE A 86 14.01 9.50 -13.43
N ASP A 87 13.33 10.51 -12.91
CA ASP A 87 13.66 11.93 -13.09
C ASP A 87 13.96 12.53 -11.71
N THR A 88 15.25 12.70 -11.40
CA THR A 88 15.67 13.29 -10.12
C THR A 88 15.51 14.81 -10.08
N VAL A 89 15.37 15.47 -11.22
CA VAL A 89 15.11 16.92 -11.31
C VAL A 89 13.65 17.21 -11.01
N ASN A 90 12.74 16.39 -11.54
CA ASN A 90 11.30 16.45 -11.26
C ASN A 90 10.78 15.08 -10.79
N PRO A 91 11.00 14.70 -9.52
CA PRO A 91 10.64 13.38 -8.98
C PRO A 91 9.21 12.92 -9.29
N ALA A 92 8.23 13.82 -9.16
CA ALA A 92 6.82 13.53 -9.43
C ALA A 92 6.53 13.23 -10.93
N ASN A 93 7.42 13.61 -11.84
CA ASN A 93 7.30 13.31 -13.27
C ASN A 93 7.94 11.98 -13.68
N SER A 94 8.65 11.30 -12.77
CA SER A 94 9.24 9.99 -13.01
C SER A 94 8.20 8.99 -13.52
N ILE A 95 8.54 8.21 -14.54
CA ILE A 95 7.63 7.22 -15.14
C ILE A 95 7.25 6.17 -14.10
N LEU A 96 8.20 5.71 -13.28
CA LEU A 96 7.94 4.78 -12.18
C LEU A 96 6.87 5.34 -11.23
N TYR A 97 7.06 6.56 -10.72
CA TYR A 97 6.16 7.18 -9.76
C TYR A 97 4.75 7.41 -10.34
N LYS A 98 4.66 7.91 -11.58
CA LYS A 98 3.36 8.09 -12.25
C LYS A 98 2.66 6.76 -12.49
N SER A 99 3.39 5.72 -12.88
CA SER A 99 2.82 4.38 -13.09
C SER A 99 2.18 3.83 -11.82
N MET A 100 2.79 4.08 -10.66
CA MET A 100 2.29 3.68 -9.33
C MET A 100 1.13 4.53 -8.81
N THR A 101 1.02 5.80 -9.21
CA THR A 101 0.00 6.70 -8.63
C THR A 101 -1.21 6.92 -9.51
N THR A 102 -1.00 7.00 -10.83
CA THR A 102 -2.02 7.39 -11.81
C THR A 102 -2.05 6.49 -13.04
N GLY A 103 -1.01 5.68 -13.27
CA GLY A 103 -0.87 4.83 -14.45
C GLY A 103 -1.32 3.38 -14.27
N SER A 104 -0.79 2.51 -15.13
CA SER A 104 -1.18 1.09 -15.23
C SER A 104 -0.91 0.29 -13.96
N MET A 105 0.09 0.67 -13.18
CA MET A 105 0.50 -0.04 -11.97
C MET A 105 -0.17 0.47 -10.69
N LYS A 106 -1.12 1.41 -10.80
CA LYS A 106 -1.78 2.04 -9.65
C LYS A 106 -2.38 1.03 -8.67
N ASN A 107 -3.01 -0.02 -9.17
CA ASN A 107 -3.67 -1.04 -8.35
C ASN A 107 -2.71 -2.01 -7.65
N TYR A 108 -1.40 -1.94 -7.97
CA TYR A 108 -0.35 -2.79 -7.40
C TYR A 108 0.50 -2.04 -6.37
N SER A 109 0.13 -0.80 -6.04
CA SER A 109 0.84 -0.02 -5.03
C SER A 109 -0.12 0.80 -4.18
N ASN A 110 0.34 1.15 -2.98
CA ASN A 110 -0.41 2.01 -2.06
C ASN A 110 0.30 3.35 -1.84
N ALA A 111 -0.40 4.28 -1.17
CA ALA A 111 0.09 5.64 -0.94
C ALA A 111 1.42 5.67 -0.17
N ALA A 112 1.64 4.78 0.79
CA ALA A 112 2.87 4.72 1.58
C ALA A 112 4.07 4.27 0.73
N GLN A 113 3.87 3.26 -0.14
CA GLN A 113 4.88 2.82 -1.10
C GLN A 113 5.23 3.92 -2.10
N ALA A 114 4.21 4.58 -2.67
CA ALA A 114 4.43 5.70 -3.59
C ALA A 114 5.16 6.87 -2.91
N LYS A 115 4.85 7.16 -1.63
CA LYS A 115 5.56 8.17 -0.82
C LYS A 115 7.03 7.82 -0.65
N LEU A 116 7.37 6.56 -0.35
CA LEU A 116 8.76 6.11 -0.24
C LEU A 116 9.52 6.17 -1.57
N ILE A 117 8.90 5.75 -2.68
CA ILE A 117 9.48 5.89 -4.03
C ILE A 117 9.76 7.35 -4.35
N LEU A 118 8.79 8.25 -4.11
CA LEU A 118 8.97 9.68 -4.38
C LEU A 118 10.11 10.26 -3.53
N ALA A 119 10.17 9.88 -2.24
CA ALA A 119 11.24 10.31 -1.34
C ALA A 119 12.62 9.85 -1.83
N TRP A 120 12.77 8.57 -2.18
CA TRP A 120 14.02 8.03 -2.72
C TRP A 120 14.47 8.76 -3.99
N ILE A 121 13.54 9.03 -4.93
CA ILE A 121 13.87 9.78 -6.15
C ILE A 121 14.28 11.21 -5.82
N THR A 122 13.56 11.86 -4.89
CA THR A 122 13.86 13.23 -4.42
C THR A 122 15.24 13.31 -3.75
N GLN A 123 15.66 12.24 -3.07
CA GLN A 123 16.98 12.11 -2.44
C GLN A 123 18.09 11.73 -3.43
N GLY A 124 17.82 11.75 -4.74
CA GLY A 124 18.78 11.52 -5.80
C GLY A 124 18.86 10.09 -6.30
N ALA A 125 17.89 9.23 -5.94
CA ALA A 125 17.77 7.85 -6.40
C ALA A 125 19.09 7.06 -6.30
N LYS A 126 19.71 7.06 -5.12
CA LYS A 126 20.98 6.37 -4.87
C LYS A 126 20.81 4.86 -4.90
N ASN A 127 21.86 4.13 -5.27
CA ASN A 127 21.97 2.68 -5.12
C ASN A 127 22.72 2.34 -3.83
N ASN A 128 22.02 2.34 -2.69
CA ASN A 128 22.59 2.17 -1.34
C ASN A 128 21.83 1.11 -0.52
#